data_AF-A0A6S7J7L1-F1
#
_entry.id   AF-A0A6S7J7L1-F1
#
_cell.length_a   1.000
_cell.length_b   1.000
_cell.length_c   1.000
_cell.angle_alpha   90.00
_cell.angle_beta   90.00
_cell.angle_gamma   90.00
#
_symmetry.space_group_name_H-M   'P 1'
#
loop_
_entity.id
_entity.type
_entity.pdbx_description
1 polymer ?
#
loop_
_entity_poly.entity_id
_entity_poly.type
_entity_poly.pdbx_seq_one_letter_code
_entity_poly.pdbx_strand_id
1 'polypeptide(L)'
;MTKVSGCYGGGWTMVMKIDGSLNTFKYSSSYWTNKTTYNDTDYGRNGGLDNGQYKGSTYSATSFEEICVGMKYGGNFRAFSFRYPASSLYDLIADGNYRHTDVSREQWKGLINGSSLQENCTRQGFNVRGNIKIPNYGVFVKVRLGIIANNENDCVTADSFVGLGAGGGLNYPRSWCRSSHTSANAAGNLAQCGADNGNKNARAMAYILVR
;
A
#
# COMPACT_ATOMS: atom_id res chain seq x y z
N MET A 1 8.39 21.06 -13.39
CA MET A 1 7.79 19.90 -12.70
C MET A 1 8.71 18.70 -12.86
N THR A 2 9.08 18.07 -11.76
CA THR A 2 10.16 17.08 -11.68
C THR A 2 9.71 15.73 -12.26
N LYS A 3 10.54 15.12 -13.10
CA LYS A 3 10.34 13.73 -13.53
C LYS A 3 10.50 12.81 -12.32
N VAL A 4 9.60 11.85 -12.12
CA VAL A 4 9.74 10.82 -11.10
C VAL A 4 10.13 9.52 -11.79
N SER A 5 11.32 9.00 -11.51
CA SER A 5 11.79 7.76 -12.14
C SER A 5 10.80 6.61 -11.88
N GLY A 6 10.28 5.99 -12.94
CA GLY A 6 9.23 4.97 -12.87
C GLY A 6 7.79 5.49 -13.07
N CYS A 7 7.54 6.79 -12.89
CA CYS A 7 6.28 7.43 -13.30
C CYS A 7 6.51 8.11 -14.66
N TYR A 8 6.00 7.54 -15.75
CA TYR A 8 6.27 8.05 -17.09
C TYR A 8 5.80 9.52 -17.25
N GLY A 9 6.67 10.41 -17.73
CA GLY A 9 6.35 11.83 -17.97
C GLY A 9 6.54 12.77 -16.77
N GLY A 10 5.93 13.96 -16.84
CA GLY A 10 5.93 14.98 -15.79
C GLY A 10 4.51 15.33 -15.31
N GLY A 11 4.36 16.37 -14.50
CA GLY A 11 3.04 16.84 -14.05
C GLY A 11 2.53 16.25 -12.74
N TRP A 12 3.34 15.43 -12.07
CA TRP A 12 2.92 14.72 -10.88
C TRP A 12 2.75 15.64 -9.66
N THR A 13 1.59 15.56 -9.04
CA THR A 13 1.26 16.19 -7.77
C THR A 13 1.40 15.19 -6.63
N MET A 14 2.21 15.51 -5.61
CA MET A 14 2.34 14.66 -4.41
C MET A 14 1.03 14.71 -3.61
N VAL A 15 0.50 13.54 -3.28
CA VAL A 15 -0.75 13.39 -2.50
C VAL A 15 -0.48 12.89 -1.11
N MET A 16 0.33 11.83 -0.98
CA MET A 16 0.68 11.23 0.30
C MET A 16 2.10 10.67 0.31
N LYS A 17 2.73 10.73 1.48
CA LYS A 17 4.01 10.07 1.81
C LYS A 17 3.82 9.26 3.09
N ILE A 18 4.13 7.97 3.05
CA ILE A 18 3.79 7.00 4.09
C ILE A 18 5.05 6.26 4.52
N ASP A 19 5.49 6.51 5.76
CA ASP A 19 6.50 5.66 6.39
C ASP A 19 5.84 4.37 6.88
N GLY A 20 6.20 3.25 6.26
CA GLY A 20 5.70 1.92 6.58
C GLY A 20 6.05 1.43 7.99
N SER A 21 7.02 2.06 8.66
CA SER A 21 7.41 1.73 10.03
C SER A 21 6.49 2.35 11.09
N LEU A 22 5.69 3.35 10.71
CA LEU A 22 4.85 4.12 11.63
C LEU A 22 3.36 3.72 11.53
N ASN A 23 2.59 4.10 12.55
CA ASN A 23 1.17 3.76 12.62
C ASN A 23 0.24 4.79 11.97
N THR A 24 0.73 5.99 11.67
CA THR A 24 -0.06 7.16 11.22
C THR A 24 -1.01 6.85 10.07
N PHE A 25 -0.53 6.11 9.08
CA PHE A 25 -1.29 5.81 7.87
C PHE A 25 -1.57 4.31 7.70
N LYS A 26 -1.63 3.53 8.79
CA LYS A 26 -2.17 2.16 8.72
C LYS A 26 -3.59 2.15 8.17
N TYR A 27 -4.04 0.99 7.67
CA TYR A 27 -5.36 0.83 7.04
C TYR A 27 -6.52 1.47 7.83
N SER A 28 -6.53 1.29 9.15
CA SER A 28 -7.59 1.76 10.06
C SER A 28 -7.51 3.26 10.39
N SER A 29 -6.48 3.95 9.93
CA SER A 29 -6.31 5.38 10.21
C SER A 29 -7.47 6.18 9.63
N SER A 30 -8.01 7.11 10.43
CA SER A 30 -9.05 8.05 9.98
C SER A 30 -8.53 8.99 8.90
N TYR A 31 -7.21 9.16 8.75
CA TYR A 31 -6.61 9.92 7.65
C TYR A 31 -6.99 9.37 6.27
N TRP A 32 -7.43 8.11 6.13
CA TRP A 32 -7.92 7.61 4.84
C TRP A 32 -9.36 8.04 4.53
N THR A 33 -10.16 8.35 5.55
CA THR A 33 -11.60 8.60 5.42
C THR A 33 -12.02 10.02 5.77
N ASN A 34 -11.09 10.86 6.22
CA ASN A 34 -11.29 12.29 6.48
C ASN A 34 -10.52 13.17 5.48
N LYS A 35 -10.84 14.47 5.47
CA LYS A 35 -10.14 15.49 4.69
C LYS A 35 -9.01 16.20 5.47
N THR A 36 -8.76 15.79 6.72
CA THR A 36 -7.70 16.36 7.56
C THR A 36 -6.34 16.07 6.95
N THR A 37 -5.51 17.10 6.87
CA THR A 37 -4.14 17.01 6.34
C THR A 37 -3.16 16.55 7.42
N TYR A 38 -1.95 16.16 7.00
CA TYR A 38 -0.86 15.79 7.91
C TYR A 38 0.45 16.30 7.35
N ASN A 39 1.18 17.11 8.12
CA ASN A 39 2.41 17.78 7.68
C ASN A 39 2.27 18.49 6.33
N ASP A 40 1.11 19.11 6.07
CA ASP A 40 0.85 19.83 4.81
C ASP A 40 1.48 21.22 4.81
N THR A 41 2.81 21.22 4.92
CA THR A 41 3.70 22.38 4.84
C THR A 41 4.37 22.40 3.46
N ASP A 42 5.02 23.51 3.12
CA ASP A 42 5.78 23.60 1.86
C ASP A 42 6.89 22.53 1.78
N TYR A 43 7.51 22.19 2.91
CA TYR A 43 8.47 21.09 2.98
C TYR A 43 7.79 19.73 2.71
N GLY A 44 6.63 19.48 3.30
CA GLY A 44 5.87 18.24 3.06
C GLY A 44 5.49 18.09 1.58
N ARG A 45 4.99 19.17 0.97
CA ARG A 45 4.57 19.23 -0.44
C ARG A 45 5.74 19.09 -1.42
N ASN A 46 6.82 19.84 -1.19
CA ASN A 46 7.90 20.04 -2.16
C ASN A 46 9.20 19.31 -1.81
N GLY A 47 9.28 18.63 -0.66
CA GLY A 47 10.46 17.86 -0.23
C GLY A 47 10.76 16.62 -1.09
N GLY A 48 9.94 16.35 -2.12
CA GLY A 48 10.18 15.27 -3.08
C GLY A 48 10.08 13.89 -2.44
N LEU A 49 11.00 12.98 -2.81
CA LEU A 49 11.08 11.59 -2.32
C LEU A 49 11.91 11.49 -1.02
N ASP A 50 11.66 12.41 -0.09
CA ASP A 50 12.22 12.39 1.28
C ASP A 50 11.57 11.30 2.15
N ASN A 51 12.04 11.15 3.37
CA ASN A 51 11.53 10.15 4.32
C ASN A 51 10.45 10.73 5.26
N GLY A 52 9.89 11.91 4.95
CA GLY A 52 8.89 12.58 5.78
C GLY A 52 7.47 12.10 5.48
N GLN A 53 6.66 11.89 6.51
CA GLN A 53 5.23 11.60 6.33
C GLN A 53 4.44 12.84 5.92
N TYR A 54 3.49 12.67 5.00
CA TYR A 54 2.72 13.76 4.40
C TYR A 54 1.34 13.26 3.96
N LYS A 55 0.32 14.09 4.16
CA LYS A 55 -0.98 14.00 3.50
C LYS A 55 -1.44 15.41 3.16
N GLY A 56 -1.52 15.70 1.87
CA GLY A 56 -1.90 17.00 1.34
C GLY A 56 -3.40 17.26 1.33
N SER A 57 -3.78 18.53 1.20
CA SER A 57 -5.12 18.92 0.76
C SER A 57 -5.48 18.35 -0.62
N THR A 58 -4.47 18.10 -1.46
CA THR A 58 -4.57 17.44 -2.78
C THR A 58 -5.21 16.06 -2.70
N TYR A 59 -5.13 15.38 -1.55
CA TYR A 59 -5.82 14.10 -1.29
C TYR A 59 -7.33 14.16 -1.58
N SER A 60 -7.98 15.27 -1.26
CA SER A 60 -9.43 15.45 -1.42
C SER A 60 -9.83 16.52 -2.43
N ALA A 61 -8.86 17.23 -3.02
CA ALA A 61 -9.13 18.41 -3.86
C ALA A 61 -8.62 18.30 -5.29
N THR A 62 -7.88 17.23 -5.63
CA THR A 62 -7.25 17.08 -6.94
C THR A 62 -7.89 15.93 -7.70
N SER A 63 -8.57 16.24 -8.80
CA SER A 63 -8.96 15.26 -9.80
C SER A 63 -7.74 14.84 -10.63
N PHE A 64 -7.77 13.61 -11.14
CA PHE A 64 -6.66 13.04 -11.89
C PHE A 64 -7.13 11.97 -12.88
N GLU A 65 -6.29 11.69 -13.86
CA GLU A 65 -6.44 10.61 -14.83
C GLU A 65 -5.49 9.45 -14.53
N GLU A 66 -4.35 9.73 -13.92
CA GLU A 66 -3.32 8.73 -13.64
C GLU A 66 -2.79 8.82 -12.20
N ILE A 67 -2.39 7.67 -11.69
CA ILE A 67 -1.77 7.53 -10.37
C ILE A 67 -0.37 6.98 -10.57
N CYS A 68 0.59 7.52 -9.82
CA CYS A 68 1.88 6.89 -9.63
C CYS A 68 2.05 6.42 -8.19
N VAL A 69 2.50 5.18 -8.06
CA VAL A 69 2.85 4.56 -6.78
C VAL A 69 4.34 4.31 -6.76
N GLY A 70 5.00 4.78 -5.70
CA GLY A 70 6.44 4.59 -5.50
C GLY A 70 6.76 4.06 -4.12
N MET A 71 7.85 3.31 -4.01
CA MET A 71 8.42 2.88 -2.74
C MET A 71 9.94 3.05 -2.74
N LYS A 72 10.46 3.49 -1.60
CA LYS A 72 11.88 3.54 -1.27
C LYS A 72 12.18 2.49 -0.20
N TYR A 73 13.03 1.54 -0.54
CA TYR A 73 13.44 0.44 0.34
C TYR A 73 14.91 0.09 0.08
N GLY A 74 15.71 -0.06 1.15
CA GLY A 74 17.13 -0.38 1.04
C GLY A 74 17.91 0.60 0.15
N GLY A 75 17.61 1.90 0.24
CA GLY A 75 18.24 2.95 -0.56
C GLY A 75 17.74 3.06 -2.02
N ASN A 76 16.97 2.10 -2.51
CA ASN A 76 16.47 2.08 -3.88
C ASN A 76 15.04 2.61 -3.95
N PHE A 77 14.77 3.49 -4.91
CA PHE A 77 13.42 3.94 -5.24
C PHE A 77 12.92 3.22 -6.50
N ARG A 78 11.71 2.68 -6.44
CA ARG A 78 11.03 2.07 -7.59
C ARG A 78 9.59 2.54 -7.61
N ALA A 79 9.06 2.75 -8.80
CA ALA A 79 7.71 3.23 -9.00
C ALA A 79 7.14 2.73 -10.31
N PHE A 80 5.81 2.75 -10.41
CA PHE A 80 5.07 2.59 -11.65
C PHE A 80 3.83 3.48 -11.63
N SER A 81 3.33 3.82 -12.80
CA SER A 81 2.07 4.56 -12.97
C SER A 81 1.05 3.75 -13.76
N PHE A 82 -0.22 4.02 -13.53
CA PHE A 82 -1.34 3.43 -14.26
C PHE A 82 -2.50 4.42 -14.36
N ARG A 83 -3.32 4.27 -15.40
CA ARG A 83 -4.50 5.12 -15.61
C ARG A 83 -5.63 4.68 -14.69
N TYR A 84 -6.20 5.63 -13.95
CA TYR A 84 -7.35 5.42 -13.09
C TYR A 84 -8.04 6.77 -12.84
N PRO A 85 -8.99 7.20 -13.69
CA PRO A 85 -9.60 8.52 -13.55
C PRO A 85 -10.47 8.63 -12.29
N ALA A 86 -10.34 9.72 -11.53
CA ALA A 86 -11.14 9.97 -10.35
C ALA A 86 -11.19 11.46 -9.96
N SER A 87 -12.25 11.84 -9.24
CA SER A 87 -12.41 13.20 -8.70
C SER A 87 -11.41 13.53 -7.60
N SER A 88 -10.98 12.54 -6.81
CA SER A 88 -9.90 12.64 -5.83
C SER A 88 -9.53 11.28 -5.26
N LEU A 89 -8.40 11.18 -4.54
CA LEU A 89 -8.01 9.94 -3.87
C LEU A 89 -8.93 9.67 -2.66
N TYR A 90 -9.43 10.73 -2.03
CA TYR A 90 -10.49 10.67 -1.03
C TYR A 90 -11.72 9.93 -1.56
N ASP A 91 -12.22 10.28 -2.75
CA ASP A 91 -13.43 9.67 -3.33
C ASP A 91 -13.24 8.19 -3.70
N LEU A 92 -12.00 7.76 -3.95
CA LEU A 92 -11.68 6.34 -4.19
C LEU A 92 -11.56 5.50 -2.92
N ILE A 93 -11.25 6.12 -1.78
CA ILE A 93 -10.85 5.40 -0.57
C ILE A 93 -11.87 5.55 0.56
N ALA A 94 -12.43 6.74 0.74
CA ALA A 94 -13.12 7.14 1.97
C ALA A 94 -14.38 6.31 2.26
N ASP A 95 -15.08 5.86 1.22
CA ASP A 95 -16.28 5.03 1.35
C ASP A 95 -15.98 3.56 1.75
N GLY A 96 -14.70 3.16 1.75
CA GLY A 96 -14.27 1.81 2.10
C GLY A 96 -14.61 0.72 1.08
N ASN A 97 -15.16 1.09 -0.09
CA ASN A 97 -15.53 0.13 -1.13
C ASN A 97 -14.30 -0.37 -1.88
N TYR A 98 -14.30 -1.67 -2.18
CA TYR A 98 -13.27 -2.28 -3.01
C TYR A 98 -13.41 -1.80 -4.46
N ARG A 99 -12.30 -1.45 -5.09
CA ARG A 99 -12.23 -1.11 -6.50
C ARG A 99 -11.02 -1.79 -7.13
N HIS A 100 -11.24 -2.52 -8.22
CA HIS A 100 -10.16 -3.25 -8.90
C HIS A 100 -9.23 -2.30 -9.67
N THR A 101 -7.97 -2.70 -9.85
CA THR A 101 -7.02 -2.04 -10.76
C THR A 101 -6.40 -3.07 -11.69
N ASP A 102 -6.11 -2.71 -12.93
CA ASP A 102 -5.45 -3.59 -13.92
C ASP A 102 -3.91 -3.43 -13.87
N VAL A 103 -3.32 -3.76 -12.72
CA VAL A 103 -1.86 -3.73 -12.51
C VAL A 103 -1.33 -5.16 -12.42
N SER A 104 -0.18 -5.49 -13.00
CA SER A 104 0.35 -6.85 -12.88
C SER A 104 0.87 -7.14 -11.47
N ARG A 105 0.83 -8.41 -11.06
CA ARG A 105 1.47 -8.89 -9.83
C ARG A 105 2.96 -8.52 -9.81
N GLU A 106 3.60 -8.61 -10.97
CA GLU A 106 5.01 -8.32 -11.19
C GLU A 106 5.32 -6.83 -10.97
N GLN A 107 4.45 -5.93 -11.42
CA GLN A 107 4.58 -4.49 -11.14
C GLN A 107 4.49 -4.21 -9.64
N TRP A 108 3.52 -4.81 -8.94
CA TRP A 108 3.42 -4.66 -7.48
C TRP A 108 4.67 -5.18 -6.77
N LYS A 109 5.06 -6.44 -7.05
CA LYS A 109 6.30 -7.02 -6.49
C LYS A 109 7.53 -6.19 -6.87
N GLY A 110 7.53 -5.57 -8.05
CA GLY A 110 8.60 -4.75 -8.58
C GLY A 110 8.93 -3.52 -7.74
N LEU A 111 8.00 -3.00 -6.92
CA LEU A 111 8.22 -1.85 -6.03
C LEU A 111 9.29 -2.10 -4.97
N ILE A 112 9.45 -3.35 -4.52
CA ILE A 112 10.48 -3.73 -3.56
C ILE A 112 11.25 -4.92 -4.13
N ASN A 113 12.57 -4.76 -4.31
CA ASN A 113 13.40 -5.85 -4.76
C ASN A 113 13.34 -7.03 -3.77
N GLY A 114 13.08 -8.23 -4.28
CA GLY A 114 12.89 -9.41 -3.43
C GLY A 114 11.58 -9.42 -2.64
N SER A 115 10.52 -8.73 -3.10
CA SER A 115 9.17 -8.90 -2.57
C SER A 115 8.73 -10.36 -2.61
N SER A 116 7.86 -10.72 -1.66
CA SER A 116 7.30 -12.05 -1.54
C SER A 116 5.79 -11.99 -1.48
N LEU A 117 5.10 -12.90 -2.15
CA LEU A 117 3.65 -13.06 -2.11
C LEU A 117 3.29 -14.55 -2.22
N GLN A 118 2.20 -14.98 -1.61
CA GLN A 118 1.64 -16.31 -1.86
C GLN A 118 1.11 -16.39 -3.30
N GLU A 119 1.02 -17.58 -3.90
CA GLU A 119 0.97 -17.71 -5.37
C GLU A 119 -0.43 -17.87 -5.96
N ASN A 120 -1.39 -18.38 -5.20
CA ASN A 120 -2.65 -18.89 -5.78
C ASN A 120 -3.70 -17.77 -5.97
N CYS A 121 -4.24 -17.24 -4.89
CA CYS A 121 -5.17 -16.12 -4.97
C CYS A 121 -4.41 -14.80 -5.17
N THR A 122 -5.00 -13.88 -5.93
CA THR A 122 -4.55 -12.49 -5.98
C THR A 122 -5.75 -11.53 -6.05
N ARG A 123 -5.73 -10.48 -5.22
CA ARG A 123 -6.72 -9.38 -5.29
C ARG A 123 -6.01 -8.05 -5.16
N GLN A 124 -6.34 -7.08 -6.01
CA GLN A 124 -5.63 -5.81 -6.09
C GLN A 124 -6.55 -4.61 -6.32
N GLY A 125 -6.03 -3.43 -6.00
CA GLY A 125 -6.66 -2.14 -6.23
C GLY A 125 -6.83 -1.34 -4.96
N PHE A 126 -8.00 -0.72 -4.77
CA PHE A 126 -8.32 0.12 -3.62
C PHE A 126 -9.15 -0.63 -2.57
N ASN A 127 -8.91 -0.32 -1.29
CA ASN A 127 -9.58 -0.94 -0.13
C ASN A 127 -9.61 -2.47 -0.19
N VAL A 128 -8.46 -3.06 -0.55
CA VAL A 128 -8.29 -4.50 -0.71
C VAL A 128 -8.15 -5.13 0.67
N ARG A 129 -8.98 -6.13 0.96
CA ARG A 129 -8.97 -6.86 2.23
C ARG A 129 -9.44 -8.29 2.05
N GLY A 130 -8.98 -9.17 2.93
CA GLY A 130 -9.68 -10.42 3.24
C GLY A 130 -11.08 -10.14 3.80
N ASN A 131 -12.02 -11.03 3.53
CA ASN A 131 -13.44 -10.83 3.86
C ASN A 131 -13.88 -11.56 5.14
N ILE A 132 -12.97 -12.19 5.89
CA ILE A 132 -13.28 -12.87 7.15
C ILE A 132 -12.51 -12.23 8.32
N LYS A 133 -13.16 -12.17 9.49
CA LYS A 133 -12.50 -11.95 10.78
C LYS A 133 -12.61 -13.25 11.57
N ILE A 134 -11.48 -13.83 11.97
CA ILE A 134 -11.49 -15.01 12.83
C ILE A 134 -11.31 -14.56 14.28
N PRO A 135 -12.28 -14.84 15.18
CA PRO A 135 -12.12 -14.58 16.61
C PRO A 135 -10.81 -15.19 17.13
N ASN A 136 -10.05 -14.43 17.92
CA ASN A 136 -8.77 -14.85 18.55
C ASN A 136 -7.54 -14.99 17.63
N TYR A 137 -7.67 -14.99 16.30
CA TYR A 137 -6.53 -15.17 15.38
C TYR A 137 -6.09 -13.88 14.65
N GLY A 138 -6.84 -12.80 14.80
CA GLY A 138 -6.50 -11.47 14.27
C GLY A 138 -7.25 -11.14 12.98
N VAL A 139 -6.67 -10.26 12.17
CA VAL A 139 -7.25 -9.79 10.91
C VAL A 139 -6.27 -10.09 9.78
N PHE A 140 -6.76 -10.72 8.72
CA PHE A 140 -6.01 -10.94 7.48
C PHE A 140 -5.47 -9.63 6.91
N VAL A 141 -4.48 -9.77 6.02
CA VAL A 141 -3.85 -8.59 5.44
C VAL A 141 -4.86 -7.75 4.67
N LYS A 142 -4.65 -6.45 4.72
CA LYS A 142 -5.48 -5.45 4.02
C LYS A 142 -4.63 -4.25 3.68
N VAL A 143 -4.93 -3.62 2.54
CA VAL A 143 -4.23 -2.45 1.99
C VAL A 143 -5.23 -1.46 1.44
N ARG A 144 -4.94 -0.16 1.56
CA ARG A 144 -5.77 0.89 0.96
C ARG A 144 -5.51 1.01 -0.54
N LEU A 145 -4.28 0.76 -0.96
CA LEU A 145 -3.89 0.61 -2.35
C LEU A 145 -2.79 -0.46 -2.45
N GLY A 146 -3.00 -1.50 -3.25
CA GLY A 146 -1.99 -2.54 -3.43
C GLY A 146 -2.58 -3.87 -3.86
N ILE A 147 -1.82 -4.93 -3.59
CA ILE A 147 -2.15 -6.33 -3.85
C ILE A 147 -2.12 -7.13 -2.56
N ILE A 148 -3.08 -8.03 -2.37
CA ILE A 148 -3.03 -9.11 -1.38
C ILE A 148 -3.02 -10.44 -2.12
N ALA A 149 -2.39 -11.45 -1.52
CA ALA A 149 -2.31 -12.79 -2.10
C ALA A 149 -2.37 -13.87 -1.02
N ASN A 150 -2.75 -15.07 -1.44
CA ASN A 150 -2.97 -16.23 -0.59
C ASN A 150 -2.62 -17.56 -1.28
N ASN A 151 -2.43 -18.64 -0.53
CA ASN A 151 -2.16 -19.97 -1.09
C ASN A 151 -3.45 -20.76 -1.37
N GLU A 152 -4.57 -20.41 -0.74
CA GLU A 152 -5.90 -20.91 -1.08
C GLU A 152 -6.44 -20.30 -2.37
N ASN A 153 -7.50 -20.89 -2.92
CA ASN A 153 -8.11 -20.47 -4.19
C ASN A 153 -8.80 -19.10 -4.10
N ASP A 154 -9.15 -18.66 -2.89
CA ASP A 154 -9.79 -17.37 -2.65
C ASP A 154 -8.90 -16.44 -1.81
N CYS A 155 -9.20 -15.15 -1.90
CA CYS A 155 -8.49 -14.10 -1.17
C CYS A 155 -9.18 -13.69 0.13
N VAL A 156 -9.96 -14.59 0.73
CA VAL A 156 -10.68 -14.29 1.96
C VAL A 156 -9.74 -14.30 3.17
N THR A 157 -8.72 -15.17 3.13
CA THR A 157 -7.76 -15.40 4.21
C THR A 157 -6.32 -15.01 3.84
N ALA A 158 -6.14 -13.96 3.03
CA ALA A 158 -4.82 -13.57 2.54
C ALA A 158 -3.80 -13.25 3.65
N ASP A 159 -2.60 -13.81 3.53
CA ASP A 159 -1.50 -13.63 4.49
C ASP A 159 -0.37 -12.74 3.97
N SER A 160 -0.39 -12.37 2.69
CA SER A 160 0.66 -11.59 2.07
C SER A 160 0.13 -10.37 1.32
N PHE A 161 0.91 -9.28 1.32
CA PHE A 161 0.60 -8.07 0.56
C PHE A 161 1.85 -7.34 0.07
N VAL A 162 1.67 -6.56 -1.00
CA VAL A 162 2.54 -5.42 -1.34
C VAL A 162 1.63 -4.21 -1.51
N GLY A 163 1.88 -3.11 -0.80
CA GLY A 163 0.99 -1.97 -0.88
C GLY A 163 1.18 -0.89 0.17
N LEU A 164 0.21 0.02 0.21
CA LEU A 164 0.17 1.22 1.03
C LEU A 164 -1.11 1.24 1.85
N GLY A 165 -1.07 1.91 3.00
CA GLY A 165 -2.20 1.93 3.92
C GLY A 165 -2.52 0.54 4.44
N ALA A 166 -1.47 -0.21 4.77
CA ALA A 166 -1.59 -1.60 5.14
C ALA A 166 -1.95 -1.77 6.62
N GLY A 167 -2.51 -2.94 6.94
CA GLY A 167 -2.89 -3.32 8.29
C GLY A 167 -3.29 -4.78 8.36
N GLY A 168 -3.73 -5.19 9.55
CA GLY A 168 -3.88 -6.60 9.87
C GLY A 168 -2.53 -7.21 10.26
N GLY A 169 -2.39 -8.49 9.99
CA GLY A 169 -1.34 -9.32 10.56
C GLY A 169 -1.96 -10.29 11.54
N LEU A 170 -1.67 -11.56 11.31
CA LEU A 170 -2.27 -12.66 12.05
C LEU A 170 -1.33 -13.06 13.16
N ASN A 171 -1.90 -13.32 14.34
CA ASN A 171 -1.18 -13.95 15.42
C ASN A 171 -1.27 -15.47 15.23
N TYR A 172 -0.67 -15.97 14.16
CA TYR A 172 -0.58 -17.40 13.98
C TYR A 172 0.39 -18.00 15.01
N PRO A 173 0.06 -19.17 15.57
CA PRO A 173 1.05 -19.97 16.26
C PRO A 173 2.24 -20.18 15.34
N ARG A 174 3.46 -20.11 15.89
CA ARG A 174 4.69 -20.37 15.12
C ARG A 174 4.66 -21.73 14.42
N SER A 175 3.90 -22.70 14.93
CA SER A 175 3.68 -24.01 14.33
C SER A 175 2.99 -23.99 12.97
N TRP A 176 2.22 -22.94 12.64
CA TRP A 176 1.47 -22.88 11.38
C TRP A 176 2.28 -22.20 10.26
N CYS A 177 2.85 -21.02 10.54
CA CYS A 177 3.51 -20.22 9.50
C CYS A 177 5.01 -20.02 9.70
N ARG A 178 5.61 -20.66 10.72
CA ARG A 178 7.03 -20.55 11.10
C ARG A 178 7.51 -19.09 11.34
N SER A 179 6.58 -18.14 11.40
CA SER A 179 6.79 -16.71 11.66
C SER A 179 6.05 -16.28 12.91
N SER A 180 6.54 -15.22 13.56
CA SER A 180 5.90 -14.57 14.71
C SER A 180 5.74 -13.06 14.47
N HIS A 181 5.40 -12.67 13.23
CA HIS A 181 5.23 -11.25 12.92
C HIS A 181 3.89 -10.77 13.45
N THR A 182 3.92 -10.09 14.59
CA THR A 182 2.72 -9.66 15.32
C THR A 182 2.03 -8.43 14.73
N SER A 183 2.62 -7.72 13.76
CA SER A 183 1.97 -6.59 13.12
C SER A 183 2.42 -6.31 11.69
N ALA A 184 1.44 -6.04 10.82
CA ALA A 184 1.69 -5.51 9.49
C ALA A 184 2.32 -4.10 9.57
N ASN A 185 3.26 -3.84 8.66
CA ASN A 185 3.74 -2.50 8.35
C ASN A 185 2.62 -1.65 7.71
N ALA A 186 2.76 -0.32 7.68
CA ALA A 186 1.78 0.57 7.05
C ALA A 186 1.99 0.70 5.53
N ALA A 187 3.18 0.41 5.04
CA ALA A 187 3.50 0.37 3.62
C ALA A 187 4.75 -0.47 3.37
N GLY A 188 4.72 -1.24 2.28
CA GLY A 188 5.81 -2.12 1.87
C GLY A 188 5.32 -3.52 1.53
N ASN A 189 6.04 -4.55 1.98
CA ASN A 189 5.73 -5.95 1.72
C ASN A 189 5.64 -6.74 3.04
N LEU A 190 4.57 -7.49 3.22
CA LEU A 190 4.45 -8.53 4.25
C LEU A 190 4.15 -9.84 3.54
N ALA A 191 4.83 -10.91 3.95
CA ALA A 191 4.56 -12.24 3.42
C ALA A 191 4.86 -13.28 4.50
N GLN A 192 4.02 -14.30 4.57
CA GLN A 192 4.16 -15.42 5.51
C GLN A 192 3.48 -16.67 4.94
N CYS A 193 3.52 -17.77 5.70
CA CYS A 193 2.75 -18.98 5.41
C CYS A 193 3.07 -19.60 4.02
N GLY A 194 4.35 -19.62 3.63
CA GLY A 194 4.79 -20.26 2.38
C GLY A 194 4.63 -19.37 1.14
N ALA A 195 5.03 -18.10 1.25
CA ALA A 195 5.09 -17.17 0.12
C ALA A 195 6.33 -17.41 -0.77
N ASP A 196 6.25 -16.99 -2.03
CA ASP A 196 7.17 -17.33 -3.12
C ASP A 196 8.64 -16.91 -2.90
N ASN A 197 8.91 -15.94 -2.03
CA ASN A 197 10.26 -15.51 -1.65
C ASN A 197 10.46 -15.49 -0.12
N GLY A 198 9.82 -16.45 0.55
CA GLY A 198 9.90 -16.63 2.00
C GLY A 198 9.19 -15.55 2.81
N ASN A 199 9.35 -15.62 4.13
CA ASN A 199 8.72 -14.68 5.05
C ASN A 199 9.36 -13.28 4.93
N LYS A 200 8.52 -12.24 4.88
CA LYS A 200 8.94 -10.84 4.74
C LYS A 200 8.13 -9.93 5.66
N ASN A 201 8.76 -8.88 6.17
CA ASN A 201 8.09 -7.71 6.74
C ASN A 201 8.93 -6.46 6.41
N ALA A 202 9.02 -6.15 5.12
CA ALA A 202 9.78 -5.04 4.58
C ALA A 202 8.95 -3.75 4.72
N ARG A 203 9.43 -2.84 5.57
CA ARG A 203 8.85 -1.50 5.76
C ARG A 203 9.49 -0.55 4.76
N ALA A 204 8.69 0.03 3.87
CA ALA A 204 9.16 0.98 2.88
C ALA A 204 8.63 2.38 3.18
N MET A 205 9.34 3.39 2.68
CA MET A 205 8.78 4.73 2.53
C MET A 205 8.00 4.76 1.21
N ALA A 206 6.71 5.03 1.25
CA ALA A 206 5.84 4.92 0.08
C ALA A 206 5.23 6.28 -0.31
N TYR A 207 4.95 6.45 -1.59
CA TYR A 207 4.53 7.71 -2.18
C TYR A 207 3.34 7.47 -3.10
N ILE A 208 2.36 8.36 -3.03
CA ILE A 208 1.24 8.42 -3.97
C ILE A 208 1.28 9.79 -4.64
N LEU A 209 1.35 9.79 -5.96
CA LEU A 209 1.25 10.98 -6.79
C LEU A 209 0.14 10.81 -7.81
N VAL A 210 -0.45 11.92 -8.24
CA VAL A 210 -1.52 11.93 -9.24
C VAL A 210 -1.29 13.01 -10.29
N ARG A 211 -1.88 12.85 -11.48
CA ARG A 211 -1.93 13.88 -12.52
C ARG A 211 -3.17 13.76 -13.39
#